data_AF-X1DZW5-F1
#
_entry.id   AF-X1DZW5-F1
#
_cell.length_a   1.000
_cell.length_b   1.000
_cell.length_c   1.000
_cell.angle_alpha   90.00
_cell.angle_beta   90.00
_cell.angle_gamma   90.00
#
_symmetry.space_group_name_H-M   'P 1'
#
loop_
_entity.id
_entity.type
_entity.pdbx_description
1 polymer ?
#
loop_
_entity_poly.entity_id
_entity_poly.type
_entity_poly.pdbx_seq_one_letter_code
_entity_poly.pdbx_strand_id
1 'polypeptide(L)'
;SKKREPVIPEQDRAELLMALSCVDEVVIVQDHTADHDFLTRRGVTIRVVGPEYGWAGGHQQALLYMEEHNIKVIKTSRMPGISTTEIMEKIRE
;
A
#
# COMPACT_ATOMS: atom_id res chain seq x y z
N SER A 1 1.84 14.60 -0.19
CA SER A 1 2.85 13.71 0.42
C SER A 1 3.97 14.55 1.01
N LYS A 2 4.75 14.03 1.98
CA LYS A 2 6.02 14.67 2.36
C LYS A 2 6.90 14.63 1.10
N LYS A 3 7.40 15.78 0.62
CA LYS A 3 8.21 15.95 -0.61
C LYS A 3 9.60 15.29 -0.48
N ARG A 4 9.66 13.98 -0.23
CA ARG A 4 10.90 13.23 -0.03
C ARG A 4 10.94 12.10 -1.02
N GLU A 5 12.05 12.01 -1.74
CA GLU A 5 12.34 10.86 -2.59
C GLU A 5 12.47 9.59 -1.73
N PRO A 6 12.02 8.43 -2.23
CA PRO A 6 12.29 7.15 -1.60
C PRO A 6 13.80 6.94 -1.40
N VAL A 7 14.18 6.40 -0.24
CA VAL A 7 15.59 6.06 0.06
C VAL A 7 16.08 4.89 -0.79
N ILE A 8 15.20 3.93 -1.07
CA ILE A 8 15.49 2.72 -1.84
C ILE A 8 14.81 2.84 -3.21
N PRO A 9 15.49 2.57 -4.33
CA PRO A 9 14.91 2.56 -5.68
C PRO A 9 13.69 1.65 -5.83
N GLU A 10 12.82 1.92 -6.81
CA GLU A 10 11.56 1.17 -6.99
C GLU A 10 11.78 -0.33 -7.20
N GLN A 11 12.72 -0.70 -8.06
CA GLN A 11 13.00 -2.09 -8.36
C GLN A 11 13.53 -2.84 -7.14
N ASP A 12 14.43 -2.22 -6.37
CA ASP A 12 15.00 -2.80 -5.15
C ASP A 12 13.93 -3.00 -4.06
N ARG A 13 12.95 -2.09 -3.96
CA ARG A 13 11.80 -2.29 -3.05
C ARG A 13 10.93 -3.47 -3.48
N ALA A 14 10.73 -3.66 -4.78
CA ALA A 14 9.96 -4.78 -5.30
C ALA A 14 10.68 -6.11 -5.03
N GLU A 15 11.99 -6.16 -5.22
CA GLU A 15 12.82 -7.33 -4.90
C GLU A 15 12.76 -7.67 -3.40
N LEU A 16 12.89 -6.66 -2.53
CA LEU A 16 12.77 -6.83 -1.08
C LEU A 16 11.41 -7.44 -0.69
N LEU A 17 10.31 -6.98 -1.30
CA LEU A 17 8.97 -7.51 -1.03
C LEU A 17 8.80 -8.93 -1.54
N MET A 18 9.32 -9.25 -2.73
CA MET A 18 9.29 -10.61 -3.29
C MET A 18 10.08 -11.62 -2.45
N ALA A 19 11.07 -11.18 -1.68
CA ALA A 19 11.83 -12.03 -0.78
C ALA A 19 11.08 -12.41 0.51
N LEU A 20 9.93 -11.80 0.80
CA LEU A 20 9.13 -12.12 1.98
C LEU A 20 8.37 -13.42 1.78
N SER A 21 8.45 -14.33 2.76
CA SER A 21 7.81 -15.66 2.67
C SER A 21 6.29 -15.66 2.56
N CYS A 22 5.64 -14.53 2.86
CA CYS A 22 4.18 -14.36 2.79
C CYS A 22 3.71 -13.65 1.51
N VAL A 23 4.62 -13.34 0.59
CA VAL A 23 4.32 -12.61 -0.64
C VAL A 23 4.45 -13.57 -1.83
N ASP A 24 3.36 -13.76 -2.56
CA ASP A 24 3.35 -14.58 -3.78
C ASP A 24 3.71 -13.76 -5.02
N GLU A 25 3.33 -12.48 -5.06
CA GLU A 25 3.52 -11.61 -6.22
C GLU A 25 3.62 -10.13 -5.81
N VAL A 26 4.45 -9.37 -6.54
CA VAL A 26 4.61 -7.92 -6.41
C VAL A 26 4.36 -7.27 -7.76
N VAL A 27 3.50 -6.25 -7.77
CA VAL A 27 3.17 -5.47 -8.95
C VAL A 27 3.50 -4.00 -8.71
N ILE A 28 4.26 -3.41 -9.63
CA ILE A 28 4.55 -1.98 -9.65
C ILE A 28 3.41 -1.27 -10.38
N VAL A 29 2.80 -0.28 -9.72
CA VAL A 29 1.70 0.51 -10.26
C VAL A 29 2.12 1.97 -10.29
N GLN A 30 2.19 2.56 -11.49
CA GLN A 30 2.61 3.96 -11.66
C GLN A 30 1.47 4.98 -11.49
N ASP A 31 0.21 4.55 -11.65
CA ASP A 31 -0.95 5.42 -11.53
C ASP A 31 -1.91 4.89 -10.47
N HIS A 32 -2.12 5.69 -9.42
CA HIS A 32 -3.04 5.37 -8.33
C HIS A 32 -4.51 5.29 -8.78
N THR A 33 -4.87 5.89 -9.92
CA THR A 33 -6.22 5.79 -10.48
C THR A 33 -6.47 4.48 -11.21
N ALA A 34 -5.40 3.78 -11.64
CA ALA A 34 -5.47 2.48 -12.31
C ALA A 34 -5.72 1.30 -11.33
N ASP A 35 -5.80 1.57 -10.03
CA ASP A 35 -5.93 0.57 -8.97
C ASP A 35 -7.29 -0.15 -9.05
N HIS A 36 -8.38 0.52 -9.39
CA HIS A 36 -9.73 -0.06 -9.39
C HIS A 36 -9.90 -1.21 -10.39
N ASP A 37 -9.67 -0.92 -11.67
CA ASP A 37 -9.77 -1.94 -12.72
C ASP A 37 -8.72 -3.03 -12.54
N PHE A 38 -7.56 -2.69 -11.99
CA PHE A 38 -6.52 -3.66 -11.68
C PHE A 38 -7.02 -4.69 -10.66
N LEU A 39 -7.61 -4.25 -9.55
CA LEU A 39 -8.13 -5.14 -8.51
C LEU A 39 -9.18 -6.11 -9.08
N THR A 40 -10.13 -5.60 -9.87
CA THR A 40 -11.20 -6.42 -10.45
C THR A 40 -10.66 -7.40 -11.49
N ARG A 41 -9.78 -6.97 -12.41
CA ARG A 41 -9.17 -7.86 -13.43
C ARG A 41 -8.32 -8.97 -12.82
N ARG A 42 -7.71 -8.72 -11.66
CA ARG A 42 -6.90 -9.71 -10.93
C ARG A 42 -7.74 -10.58 -10.00
N GLY A 43 -9.06 -10.36 -9.93
CA GLY A 43 -9.97 -11.14 -9.09
C GLY A 43 -9.71 -10.94 -7.60
N VAL A 44 -9.26 -9.75 -7.19
CA VAL A 44 -9.02 -9.45 -5.78
C VAL A 44 -10.34 -9.44 -5.02
N THR A 45 -10.43 -10.21 -3.95
CA THR A 45 -11.62 -10.30 -3.09
C THR A 45 -11.43 -9.63 -1.74
N ILE A 46 -10.18 -9.39 -1.32
CA ILE A 46 -9.83 -8.76 -0.05
C ILE A 46 -8.72 -7.73 -0.29
N ARG A 47 -8.92 -6.50 0.19
CA ARG A 47 -7.89 -5.46 0.24
C ARG A 47 -7.55 -5.12 1.68
N VAL A 48 -6.27 -5.24 2.05
CA VAL A 48 -5.77 -4.88 3.38
C VAL A 48 -5.10 -3.51 3.33
N VAL A 49 -5.46 -2.64 4.27
CA VAL A 49 -4.98 -1.24 4.31
C VAL A 49 -4.66 -0.80 5.74
N GLY A 50 -3.86 0.26 5.87
CA GLY A 50 -3.59 0.91 7.15
C GLY A 50 -4.83 1.60 7.74
N PRO A 51 -4.79 1.97 9.04
CA PRO A 51 -5.96 2.46 9.75
C PRO A 51 -6.49 3.80 9.21
N GLU A 52 -5.60 4.62 8.63
CA GLU A 52 -5.93 5.93 8.07
C GLU A 52 -6.47 5.88 6.62
N TYR A 53 -6.58 4.69 6.02
CA TYR A 53 -7.12 4.55 4.66
C TYR A 53 -8.60 4.98 4.62
N GLY A 54 -8.95 5.81 3.64
CA GLY A 54 -10.27 6.46 3.55
C GLY A 54 -10.35 7.90 4.10
N TRP A 55 -9.30 8.41 4.76
CA TRP A 55 -9.33 9.77 5.32
C TRP A 55 -9.12 10.89 4.28
N ALA A 56 -8.56 10.56 3.12
CA ALA A 56 -8.43 11.48 2.00
C ALA A 56 -9.59 11.28 1.00
N GLY A 57 -10.08 12.36 0.39
CA GLY A 57 -11.24 12.31 -0.52
C GLY A 57 -11.11 11.29 -1.67
N GLY A 58 -9.90 11.14 -2.25
CA GLY A 58 -9.65 10.12 -3.29
C GLY A 58 -9.80 8.68 -2.80
N HIS A 59 -9.57 8.42 -1.51
CA HIS A 59 -9.75 7.08 -0.93
C HIS A 59 -11.23 6.77 -0.63
N GLN A 60 -12.12 7.76 -0.56
CA GLN A 60 -13.55 7.50 -0.35
C GLN A 60 -14.19 6.88 -1.60
N GLN A 61 -13.86 7.41 -2.78
CA GLN A 61 -14.31 6.82 -4.06
C GLN A 61 -13.80 5.38 -4.22
N ALA A 62 -12.57 5.13 -3.79
CA ALA A 62 -12.01 3.79 -3.77
C ALA A 62 -12.80 2.80 -2.90
N LEU A 63 -13.27 3.24 -1.74
CA LEU A 63 -14.07 2.40 -0.85
C LEU A 63 -15.44 2.06 -1.46
N LEU A 64 -16.09 3.04 -2.13
CA LEU A 64 -17.35 2.81 -2.84
C LEU A 64 -17.18 1.80 -3.97
N TYR A 65 -16.12 1.95 -4.79
CA TYR A 65 -15.81 0.99 -5.85
C TYR A 65 -15.62 -0.43 -5.31
N MET A 66 -14.89 -0.58 -4.20
CA MET A 66 -14.66 -1.88 -3.55
C MET A 66 -15.96 -2.50 -3.06
N GLU A 67 -16.86 -1.70 -2.46
CA GLU A 67 -18.18 -2.15 -2.02
C GLU A 67 -19.02 -2.64 -3.20
N GLU A 68 -19.09 -1.85 -4.29
CA GLU A 68 -19.81 -2.21 -5.53
C GLU A 68 -19.30 -3.51 -6.18
N HIS A 69 -18.00 -3.80 -6.05
CA HIS A 69 -17.36 -4.97 -6.66
C HIS A 69 -17.15 -6.13 -5.68
N ASN A 70 -17.79 -6.11 -4.50
CA ASN A 70 -17.69 -7.15 -3.46
C ASN A 70 -16.25 -7.41 -2.97
N ILE A 71 -15.40 -6.38 -2.97
CA ILE A 71 -14.04 -6.44 -2.44
C ILE A 71 -14.08 -6.05 -0.97
N LYS A 72 -13.77 -6.99 -0.08
CA LYS A 72 -13.75 -6.74 1.37
C LYS A 72 -12.53 -5.92 1.77
N VAL A 73 -12.75 -4.79 2.43
CA VAL A 73 -11.67 -3.96 2.98
C VAL A 73 -11.39 -4.32 4.44
N ILE A 74 -10.14 -4.68 4.74
CA ILE A 74 -9.67 -4.97 6.10
C ILE A 74 -8.68 -3.89 6.52
N LYS A 75 -8.96 -3.20 7.63
CA LYS A 75 -8.03 -2.25 8.24
C LYS A 75 -7.19 -2.95 9.30
N THR A 76 -5.87 -2.83 9.20
CA THR A 76 -4.93 -3.35 10.22
C THR A 76 -4.37 -2.21 11.08
N SER A 77 -3.94 -2.54 12.30
CA SER A 77 -3.16 -1.62 13.13
C SER A 77 -1.73 -1.47 12.59
N ARG A 78 -1.07 -0.37 12.96
CA ARG A 78 0.37 -0.19 12.71
C ARG A 78 1.19 -0.93 13.76
N MET A 79 2.36 -1.40 13.36
CA MET A 79 3.35 -1.92 14.30
C MET A 79 4.05 -0.74 15.01
N PRO A 80 4.00 -0.64 16.35
CA PRO A 80 4.64 0.46 17.07
C PRO A 80 6.17 0.44 16.95
N GLY A 81 6.79 1.60 16.85
CA GLY A 81 8.26 1.78 16.89
C GLY A 81 9.01 1.29 15.65
N ILE A 82 8.30 0.97 14.56
CA ILE A 82 8.89 0.55 13.29
C ILE A 82 8.31 1.39 12.16
N SER A 83 9.05 2.41 11.76
CA SER A 83 8.76 3.22 10.57
C SER A 83 10.05 3.67 9.87
N THR A 84 9.96 3.92 8.57
CA THR A 84 11.09 4.48 7.79
C THR A 84 11.57 5.81 8.38
N THR A 85 10.66 6.61 8.95
CA THR A 85 11.02 7.88 9.59
C THR A 85 11.89 7.65 10.82
N GLU A 86 11.48 6.76 11.73
CA GLU A 86 12.25 6.44 12.94
C GLU A 86 13.62 5.81 12.61
N ILE A 87 13.69 4.94 11.58
CA ILE A 87 14.96 4.36 11.14
C ILE A 87 15.91 5.45 10.64
N MET A 88 15.42 6.36 9.79
CA MET A 88 16.24 7.48 9.28
C MET A 88 16.69 8.43 10.38
N GLU A 89 15.86 8.66 11.41
CA GLU A 89 16.20 9.51 12.55
C GLU A 89 17.32 8.87 13.39
N LYS A 90 17.22 7.56 13.69
CA LYS A 90 18.26 6.81 14.42
C LYS A 90 19.61 6.77 13.73
N ILE A 91 19.66 6.82 12.40
CA ILE A 91 20.93 6.82 11.63
C ILE A 91 21.63 8.18 11.69
N ARG A 92 20.89 9.26 11.96
CA ARG A 92 21.42 10.64 11.99
C ARG A 92 21.99 11.03 13.35
N GLU A 93 21.65 10.28 14.40
CA GLU A 93 22.23 10.39 15.76
C GLU A 93 23.57 9.67 15.83
#